data_AF-A0A9C9BTW2-F1
#
_entry.id   AF-A0A9C9BTW2-F1
#
_cell.length_a   1.000
_cell.length_b   1.000
_cell.length_c   1.000
_cell.angle_alpha   90.00
_cell.angle_beta   90.00
_cell.angle_gamma   90.00
#
_symmetry.space_group_name_H-M   'P 1'
#
loop_
_entity.id
_entity.type
_entity.pdbx_description
1 polymer ?
#
loop_
_entity_poly.entity_id
_entity_poly.type
_entity_poly.pdbx_seq_one_letter_code
_entity_poly.pdbx_strand_id
1 'polypeptide(L)'
;MLRFLFQCVRADFYNPFSQFLVKVTNPPLLPLRRIIPGLLGFDIAAVILAYLLTMTEIALVSKLGYGGIPNIIGLSIMAIADLLSLTINIFLFAILIQVILSWVSPQTNNPITSLLYSLTEPIMGRARRIIPPISGLDLSPIVAIIFLQLLKMLLVAPIADIGKSLG
;
A
#
# COMPACT_ATOMS: atom_id res chain seq x y z
N MET A 1 -2.09 -6.46 2.29
CA MET A 1 -1.68 -5.05 2.44
C MET A 1 -2.83 -4.06 2.57
N LEU A 2 -3.74 -3.93 1.58
CA LEU A 2 -4.79 -2.89 1.63
C LEU A 2 -5.66 -2.92 2.89
N ARG A 3 -6.09 -4.11 3.34
CA ARG A 3 -6.82 -4.29 4.61
C ARG A 3 -6.03 -3.82 5.82
N PHE A 4 -4.75 -4.15 5.90
CA PHE A 4 -3.87 -3.71 6.98
C PHE A 4 -3.74 -2.19 6.99
N LEU A 5 -3.58 -1.57 5.81
CA LEU A 5 -3.56 -0.11 5.69
C LEU A 5 -4.87 0.53 6.14
N PHE A 6 -6.02 -0.05 5.80
CA PHE A 6 -7.32 0.43 6.27
C PHE A 6 -7.46 0.33 7.80
N GLN A 7 -6.90 -0.72 8.41
CA GLN A 7 -6.81 -0.82 9.88
C GLN A 7 -5.89 0.25 10.48
N CYS A 8 -4.71 0.49 9.89
CA CYS A 8 -3.79 1.53 10.34
C CYS A 8 -4.41 2.93 10.30
N VAL A 9 -5.18 3.22 9.24
CA VAL A 9 -5.82 4.52 9.04
C VAL A 9 -7.20 4.60 9.70
N ARG A 10 -7.65 3.52 10.36
CA ARG A 10 -9.00 3.40 10.95
C ARG A 10 -10.10 3.79 9.96
N ALA A 11 -9.94 3.38 8.69
CA ALA A 11 -10.93 3.64 7.65
C ALA A 11 -12.27 2.98 8.00
N ASP A 12 -13.37 3.61 7.62
CA ASP A 12 -14.71 3.13 7.95
C ASP A 12 -14.97 1.71 7.40
N PHE A 13 -15.01 0.72 8.28
CA PHE A 13 -15.25 -0.68 7.95
C PHE A 13 -16.71 -0.96 7.57
N TYR A 14 -17.64 -0.03 7.85
CA TYR A 14 -19.04 -0.16 7.44
C TYR A 14 -19.23 0.18 5.96
N ASN A 15 -18.24 0.80 5.32
CA ASN A 15 -18.30 1.13 3.90
C ASN A 15 -18.38 -0.13 3.01
N PRO A 16 -19.30 -0.21 2.03
CA PRO A 16 -19.49 -1.38 1.17
C PRO A 16 -18.22 -1.82 0.44
N PHE A 17 -17.35 -0.88 0.04
CA PHE A 17 -16.10 -1.23 -0.64
C PHE A 17 -15.05 -1.78 0.33
N SER A 18 -15.01 -1.30 1.57
CA SER A 18 -14.18 -1.88 2.65
C SER A 18 -14.63 -3.31 2.94
N GLN A 19 -15.94 -3.55 3.02
CA GLN A 19 -16.50 -4.89 3.19
C GLN A 19 -16.19 -5.82 2.02
N PHE A 20 -16.27 -5.32 0.78
CA PHE A 20 -15.89 -6.09 -0.41
C PHE A 20 -14.42 -6.52 -0.34
N LEU A 21 -13.51 -5.59 -0.05
CA LEU A 21 -12.09 -5.90 0.07
C LEU A 21 -11.80 -6.90 1.20
N VAL A 22 -12.45 -6.76 2.35
CA VAL A 22 -12.35 -7.72 3.45
C VAL A 22 -12.88 -9.10 3.05
N LYS A 23 -14.01 -9.17 2.34
CA LYS A 23 -14.59 -10.43 1.84
C LYS A 23 -13.68 -11.12 0.83
N VAL A 24 -13.08 -10.38 -0.09
CA VAL A 24 -12.16 -10.94 -1.10
C VAL A 24 -10.84 -11.37 -0.46
N THR A 25 -10.34 -10.63 0.52
CA THR A 25 -9.05 -10.94 1.19
C THR A 25 -9.16 -11.97 2.30
N ASN A 26 -10.33 -12.18 2.91
CA ASN A 26 -10.54 -13.11 4.03
C ASN A 26 -10.23 -14.59 3.71
N PRO A 27 -10.72 -15.19 2.60
CA PRO A 27 -10.56 -16.63 2.34
C PRO A 27 -9.11 -17.13 2.42
N PRO A 28 -8.10 -16.49 1.78
CA PRO A 28 -6.72 -16.92 1.91
C PRO A 28 -6.10 -16.64 3.30
N LEU A 29 -6.71 -15.74 4.10
CA LEU A 29 -6.24 -15.40 5.45
C LEU A 29 -6.74 -16.37 6.53
N LEU A 30 -7.89 -17.02 6.33
CA LEU A 30 -8.51 -17.89 7.33
C LEU A 30 -7.63 -19.09 7.75
N PRO A 31 -6.94 -19.81 6.83
CA PRO A 31 -6.04 -20.90 7.22
C PRO A 31 -4.86 -20.40 8.06
N LEU A 32 -4.29 -19.24 7.69
CA LEU A 32 -3.11 -18.70 8.36
C LEU A 32 -3.43 -18.12 9.73
N ARG A 33 -4.63 -17.55 9.90
CA ARG A 33 -5.15 -17.06 11.19
C ARG A 33 -5.36 -18.15 12.24
N ARG A 34 -5.42 -19.42 11.83
CA ARG A 34 -5.46 -20.55 12.79
C ARG A 34 -4.11 -20.77 13.46
N ILE A 35 -3.02 -20.33 12.83
CA ILE A 35 -1.64 -20.53 13.31
C ILE A 35 -1.12 -19.24 13.96
N ILE A 36 -1.48 -18.08 13.41
CA ILE A 36 -0.97 -16.78 13.86
C ILE A 36 -2.11 -15.95 14.44
N PRO A 37 -2.15 -15.73 15.77
CA PRO A 37 -3.16 -14.87 16.37
C PRO A 37 -2.96 -13.41 15.90
N GLY A 38 -4.07 -12.69 15.71
CA GLY A 38 -4.00 -11.24 15.51
C GLY A 38 -3.53 -10.56 16.82
N LEU A 39 -2.51 -9.71 16.75
CA LEU A 39 -2.01 -8.96 17.91
C LEU A 39 -2.57 -7.53 17.86
N LEU A 40 -3.11 -7.05 18.99
CA LEU A 40 -3.49 -5.63 19.19
C LEU A 40 -4.49 -5.05 18.17
N GLY A 41 -5.34 -5.89 17.57
CA GLY A 41 -6.33 -5.44 16.57
C GLY A 41 -5.78 -5.26 15.16
N PHE A 42 -4.48 -5.52 14.94
CA PHE A 42 -3.86 -5.53 13.60
C PHE A 42 -3.83 -6.95 13.02
N ASP A 43 -4.12 -7.06 11.72
CA ASP A 43 -4.08 -8.33 10.98
C ASP A 43 -2.65 -8.71 10.57
N ILE A 44 -1.85 -9.17 11.54
CA ILE A 44 -0.47 -9.64 11.33
C ILE A 44 -0.44 -10.82 10.34
N ALA A 45 -1.44 -11.69 10.39
CA ALA A 45 -1.58 -12.77 9.42
C ALA A 45 -1.62 -12.24 7.97
N ALA A 46 -2.26 -11.09 7.73
CA ALA A 46 -2.28 -10.48 6.40
C ALA A 46 -0.95 -9.90 5.95
N VAL A 47 -0.11 -9.42 6.87
CA VAL A 47 1.24 -8.94 6.56
C VAL A 47 2.16 -10.13 6.26
N ILE A 48 2.11 -11.17 7.10
CA ILE A 48 2.92 -12.39 6.90
C ILE A 48 2.52 -13.10 5.61
N LEU A 49 1.22 -13.23 5.34
CA LEU A 49 0.75 -13.81 4.08
C LEU A 49 1.26 -13.00 2.88
N ALA A 50 1.16 -11.67 2.93
CA ALA A 50 1.64 -10.82 1.85
C ALA A 50 3.15 -10.98 1.65
N TYR A 51 3.93 -11.04 2.74
CA TYR A 51 5.36 -11.28 2.69
C TYR A 51 5.71 -12.62 2.04
N LEU A 52 5.08 -13.72 2.47
CA LEU A 52 5.32 -15.04 1.88
C LEU A 52 4.90 -15.13 0.41
N LEU A 53 3.79 -14.47 0.04
CA LEU A 53 3.35 -14.39 -1.35
C LEU A 53 4.37 -13.63 -2.21
N THR A 54 4.85 -12.48 -1.73
CA THR A 54 5.88 -11.70 -2.44
C THR A 54 7.19 -12.47 -2.55
N MET A 55 7.63 -13.17 -1.50
CA MET A 55 8.78 -14.07 -1.57
C MET A 55 8.59 -15.15 -2.66
N THR A 56 7.40 -15.74 -2.73
CA THR A 56 7.08 -16.77 -3.73
C THR A 56 7.05 -16.19 -5.14
N GLU A 57 6.45 -15.02 -5.33
CA GLU A 57 6.43 -14.28 -6.59
C GLU A 57 7.84 -13.99 -7.09
N ILE A 58 8.69 -13.42 -6.24
CA ILE A 58 10.10 -13.13 -6.58
C ILE A 58 10.85 -14.42 -6.94
N ALA A 59 10.69 -15.49 -6.15
CA ALA A 59 11.33 -16.77 -6.44
C ALA A 59 10.92 -17.33 -7.81
N LEU A 60 9.63 -17.27 -8.16
CA LEU A 60 9.11 -17.74 -9.43
C LEU A 60 9.64 -16.90 -10.60
N VAL A 61 9.60 -15.58 -10.48
CA VAL A 61 10.09 -14.66 -11.50
C VAL A 61 11.60 -14.84 -11.71
N SER A 62 12.38 -14.95 -10.64
CA SER A 62 13.83 -15.17 -10.74
C SER A 62 14.18 -16.51 -11.37
N LYS A 63 13.45 -17.57 -11.02
CA LYS A 63 13.64 -18.90 -11.62
C LYS A 63 13.34 -18.89 -13.12
N LEU A 64 12.30 -18.19 -13.55
CA LEU A 64 11.91 -18.09 -14.96
C LEU A 64 12.85 -17.19 -15.76
N GLY A 65 13.33 -16.08 -15.18
CA GLY A 65 14.16 -15.10 -15.87
C GLY A 65 15.65 -15.44 -15.88
N TYR A 66 16.20 -15.83 -14.73
CA TYR A 66 17.65 -16.00 -14.51
C TYR A 66 18.06 -17.46 -14.29
N GLY A 67 17.09 -18.40 -14.22
CA GLY A 67 17.36 -19.82 -14.04
C GLY A 67 17.77 -20.24 -12.63
N GLY A 68 17.80 -19.31 -11.67
CA GLY A 68 18.20 -19.54 -10.28
C GLY A 68 17.25 -18.89 -9.27
N ILE A 69 17.24 -19.44 -8.05
CA ILE A 69 16.53 -18.82 -6.92
C ILE A 69 17.56 -18.03 -6.12
N PRO A 70 17.33 -16.71 -5.90
CA PRO A 70 18.18 -15.90 -5.03
C PRO A 70 18.34 -16.53 -3.66
N ASN A 71 19.45 -16.23 -2.98
CA ASN A 71 19.62 -16.60 -1.57
C ASN A 71 18.41 -16.11 -0.75
N ILE A 72 17.97 -16.92 0.22
CA ILE A 72 16.85 -16.64 1.13
C ILE A 72 16.98 -15.24 1.76
N ILE A 73 18.20 -14.82 2.10
CA ILE A 73 18.46 -13.49 2.68
C ILE A 73 18.16 -12.38 1.66
N GLY A 74 18.71 -12.47 0.45
CA GLY A 74 18.44 -11.50 -0.62
C GLY A 74 16.96 -11.44 -0.96
N LEU A 75 16.32 -12.61 -1.08
CA LEU A 75 14.90 -12.76 -1.36
C LEU A 75 14.01 -12.13 -0.28
N SER A 76 14.40 -12.28 0.99
CA SER A 76 13.71 -11.65 2.13
C SER A 76 13.79 -10.12 2.07
N ILE A 77 14.97 -9.57 1.80
CA ILE A 77 15.17 -8.12 1.70
C ILE A 77 14.41 -7.54 0.51
N MET A 78 14.43 -8.22 -0.64
CA MET A 78 13.66 -7.83 -1.82
C MET A 78 12.15 -7.84 -1.52
N ALA A 79 11.64 -8.87 -0.83
CA ALA A 79 10.23 -8.93 -0.45
C ALA A 79 9.82 -7.77 0.48
N ILE A 80 10.68 -7.36 1.41
CA ILE A 80 10.44 -6.17 2.25
C ILE A 80 10.39 -4.91 1.39
N ALA A 81 11.34 -4.74 0.46
CA ALA A 81 11.37 -3.60 -0.45
C ALA A 81 10.11 -3.54 -1.31
N ASP A 82 9.65 -4.66 -1.85
CA ASP A 82 8.46 -4.74 -2.69
C ASP A 82 7.17 -4.48 -1.90
N LEU A 83 7.06 -4.95 -0.65
CA LEU A 83 5.93 -4.61 0.21
C LEU A 83 5.90 -3.12 0.57
N LEU A 84 7.06 -2.51 0.79
CA LEU A 84 7.17 -1.06 1.01
C LEU A 84 6.80 -0.28 -0.25
N SER A 85 7.31 -0.72 -1.41
CA SER A 85 6.95 -0.20 -2.73
C SER A 85 5.45 -0.27 -2.97
N LEU A 86 4.84 -1.43 -2.71
CA LEU A 86 3.40 -1.67 -2.84
C LEU A 86 2.60 -0.71 -1.95
N THR A 87 3.04 -0.51 -0.70
CA THR A 87 2.40 0.42 0.22
C THR A 87 2.42 1.84 -0.32
N ILE A 88 3.58 2.31 -0.78
CA ILE A 88 3.72 3.65 -1.38
C ILE A 88 2.86 3.77 -2.66
N ASN A 89 2.88 2.76 -3.51
CA ASN A 89 2.07 2.74 -4.74
C ASN A 89 0.57 2.80 -4.43
N ILE A 90 0.09 2.11 -3.39
CA ILE A 90 -1.31 2.21 -2.95
C ILE A 90 -1.68 3.65 -2.62
N PHE A 91 -0.85 4.38 -1.87
CA PHE A 91 -1.10 5.80 -1.59
C PHE A 91 -1.02 6.68 -2.85
N LEU A 92 -0.02 6.46 -3.70
CA LEU A 92 0.12 7.19 -4.97
C LEU A 92 -1.13 7.05 -5.85
N PHE A 93 -1.58 5.82 -6.09
CA PHE A 93 -2.79 5.57 -6.88
C PHE A 93 -4.04 6.10 -6.19
N ALA A 94 -4.16 5.97 -4.86
CA ALA A 94 -5.29 6.53 -4.14
C ALA A 94 -5.40 8.06 -4.29
N ILE A 95 -4.27 8.77 -4.17
CA ILE A 95 -4.21 10.22 -4.38
C ILE A 95 -4.53 10.57 -5.84
N LEU A 96 -3.98 9.82 -6.80
CA LEU A 96 -4.22 10.04 -8.23
C LEU A 96 -5.71 9.86 -8.56
N ILE A 97 -6.34 8.77 -8.10
CA ILE A 97 -7.77 8.52 -8.28
C ILE A 97 -8.58 9.65 -7.64
N GLN A 98 -8.20 10.11 -6.44
CA GLN A 98 -8.86 11.23 -5.78
C GLN A 98 -8.79 12.53 -6.59
N VAL A 99 -7.65 12.85 -7.20
CA VAL A 99 -7.49 14.01 -8.08
C VAL A 99 -8.37 13.88 -9.31
N ILE A 100 -8.36 12.72 -9.98
CA ILE A 100 -9.24 12.47 -11.14
C ILE A 100 -10.71 12.64 -10.75
N LEU A 101 -11.14 12.04 -9.63
CA LEU A 101 -12.52 12.15 -9.15
C LEU A 101 -12.91 13.59 -8.80
N SER A 102 -11.96 14.41 -8.32
CA SER A 102 -12.22 15.82 -8.04
C SER A 102 -12.57 16.64 -9.28
N TRP A 103 -12.09 16.23 -10.46
CA TRP A 103 -12.44 16.88 -11.74
C TRP A 103 -13.69 16.29 -12.37
N VAL A 104 -13.86 14.98 -12.30
CA VAL A 104 -14.98 14.28 -12.94
C VAL A 104 -16.28 14.45 -12.17
N SER A 105 -16.23 14.45 -10.83
CA SER A 105 -17.45 14.50 -10.01
C SER A 105 -17.20 15.16 -8.63
N PRO A 106 -17.13 16.50 -8.57
CA PRO A 106 -16.81 17.22 -7.33
C PRO A 106 -17.84 17.06 -6.19
N GLN A 107 -19.07 16.64 -6.51
CA GLN A 107 -20.23 16.68 -5.59
C GLN A 107 -20.79 15.29 -5.25
N THR A 108 -20.12 14.19 -5.64
CA THR A 108 -20.62 12.84 -5.32
C THR A 108 -20.09 12.31 -3.99
N ASN A 109 -21.00 12.16 -3.03
CA ASN A 109 -20.75 11.44 -1.78
C ASN A 109 -20.87 9.92 -1.99
N ASN A 110 -19.97 9.37 -2.80
CA ASN A 110 -19.90 7.94 -3.05
C ASN A 110 -19.07 7.22 -1.97
N PRO A 111 -19.37 5.95 -1.64
CA PRO A 111 -18.60 5.21 -0.65
C PRO A 111 -17.09 5.12 -0.97
N ILE A 112 -16.73 5.07 -2.26
CA ILE A 112 -15.34 5.01 -2.70
C ILE A 112 -14.59 6.30 -2.40
N THR A 113 -15.20 7.48 -2.60
CA THR A 113 -14.53 8.76 -2.34
C THR A 113 -14.23 8.90 -0.86
N SER A 114 -15.18 8.56 0.03
CA SER A 114 -14.97 8.57 1.48
C SER A 114 -13.79 7.69 1.94
N LEU A 115 -13.65 6.49 1.36
CA LEU A 115 -12.51 5.61 1.67
C LEU A 115 -11.19 6.15 1.14
N LEU A 116 -11.17 6.70 -0.07
CA LEU A 116 -9.96 7.32 -0.64
C LEU A 116 -9.53 8.50 0.22
N TYR A 117 -10.46 9.38 0.59
CA TYR A 117 -10.18 10.50 1.50
C TYR A 117 -9.63 10.01 2.84
N SER A 118 -10.26 9.00 3.45
CA SER A 118 -9.79 8.43 4.72
C SER A 118 -8.37 7.87 4.57
N LEU A 119 -8.12 7.06 3.54
CA LEU A 119 -6.83 6.44 3.27
C LEU A 119 -5.74 7.50 3.05
N THR A 120 -6.00 8.54 2.26
CA THR A 120 -4.98 9.52 1.88
C THR A 120 -4.82 10.64 2.91
N GLU A 121 -5.77 10.83 3.83
CA GLU A 121 -5.77 11.90 4.85
C GLU A 121 -4.44 12.04 5.59
N PRO A 122 -3.79 10.96 6.09
CA PRO A 122 -2.58 11.12 6.89
C PRO A 122 -1.43 11.79 6.13
N ILE A 123 -1.40 11.64 4.81
CA ILE A 123 -0.39 12.25 3.92
C ILE A 123 -0.92 13.59 3.41
N MET A 124 -2.13 13.61 2.86
CA MET A 124 -2.76 14.77 2.25
C MET A 124 -3.03 15.89 3.26
N GLY A 125 -3.47 15.56 4.46
CA GLY A 125 -3.67 16.52 5.56
C GLY A 125 -2.36 17.18 5.99
N ARG A 126 -1.23 16.46 5.92
CA ARG A 126 0.10 17.04 6.18
C ARG A 126 0.57 17.89 5.00
N ALA A 127 0.37 17.43 3.77
CA ALA A 127 0.69 18.19 2.57
C ALA A 127 -0.08 19.53 2.50
N ARG A 128 -1.38 19.54 2.86
CA ARG A 128 -2.21 20.76 2.95
C ARG A 128 -1.73 21.77 4.00
N ARG A 129 -1.01 21.33 5.03
CA ARG A 129 -0.40 22.25 6.01
C ARG A 129 0.84 22.94 5.44
N ILE A 130 1.53 22.32 4.48
CA ILE A 130 2.72 22.88 3.83
C ILE A 130 2.30 23.81 2.69
N ILE A 131 1.39 23.36 1.82
CA ILE A 131 0.82 24.17 0.75
C ILE A 131 -0.71 24.22 0.91
N PRO A 132 -1.24 25.28 1.55
CA PRO A 132 -2.68 25.48 1.64
C PRO A 132 -3.33 25.62 0.25
N PRO A 133 -4.62 25.29 0.11
CA PRO A 133 -5.33 25.47 -1.15
C PRO A 133 -5.31 26.93 -1.61
N ILE A 134 -4.95 27.16 -2.88
CA ILE A 134 -4.91 28.51 -3.47
C ILE A 134 -6.11 28.62 -4.43
N SER A 135 -6.97 29.62 -4.21
CA SER A 135 -8.11 29.90 -5.09
C SER A 135 -9.07 28.70 -5.26
N GLY A 136 -9.27 27.90 -4.20
CA GLY A 136 -10.16 26.73 -4.23
C GLY A 136 -9.58 25.49 -4.93
N LEU A 137 -8.38 25.57 -5.50
CA LEU A 137 -7.66 24.42 -6.05
C LEU A 137 -6.71 23.84 -5.01
N ASP A 138 -6.86 22.54 -4.73
CA ASP A 138 -5.97 21.81 -3.82
C ASP A 138 -4.74 21.32 -4.61
N LEU A 139 -3.61 22.01 -4.44
CA LEU A 139 -2.30 21.63 -5.03
C LEU A 139 -1.50 20.67 -4.15
N SER A 140 -1.98 20.37 -2.94
CA SER A 140 -1.34 19.41 -2.04
C SER A 140 -1.15 17.99 -2.63
N PRO A 141 -1.99 17.47 -3.57
CA PRO A 141 -1.75 16.16 -4.17
C PRO A 141 -0.41 16.09 -4.90
N ILE A 142 0.00 17.17 -5.58
CA ILE A 142 1.26 17.21 -6.33
C ILE A 142 2.44 17.05 -5.37
N VAL A 143 2.43 17.79 -4.26
CA VAL A 143 3.47 17.70 -3.22
C VAL A 143 3.51 16.31 -2.62
N ALA A 144 2.35 15.75 -2.29
CA ALA A 144 2.25 14.41 -1.72
C ALA A 144 2.80 13.34 -2.69
N ILE A 145 2.46 13.43 -3.98
CA ILE A 145 2.97 12.52 -5.01
C ILE A 145 4.49 12.64 -5.15
N ILE A 146 5.02 13.87 -5.23
CA ILE A 146 6.47 14.11 -5.32
C ILE A 146 7.17 13.51 -4.10
N PHE A 147 6.66 13.80 -2.90
CA PHE A 147 7.24 13.27 -1.66
C PHE A 147 7.25 11.74 -1.62
N LEU A 148 6.14 11.10 -2.01
CA LEU A 148 6.04 9.64 -2.06
C LEU A 148 6.99 9.02 -3.09
N GLN A 149 7.18 9.67 -4.24
CA GLN A 149 8.15 9.22 -5.25
C GLN A 149 9.59 9.37 -4.75
N LEU A 150 9.91 10.47 -4.06
CA LEU A 150 11.21 10.64 -3.42
C LEU A 150 11.44 9.58 -2.35
N LEU A 151 10.43 9.27 -1.54
CA LEU A 151 10.50 8.21 -0.53
C LEU A 151 10.81 6.85 -1.18
N LYS A 152 10.15 6.56 -2.31
CA LYS A 152 10.40 5.34 -3.09
C LYS A 152 11.83 5.30 -3.63
N MET A 153 12.32 6.41 -4.20
CA MET A 153 13.67 6.48 -4.73
C MET A 153 14.75 6.40 -3.65
N LEU A 154 14.53 7.04 -2.49
CA LEU A 154 15.53 7.15 -1.43
C LEU A 154 15.55 5.93 -0.50
N LEU A 155 14.40 5.28 -0.28
CA LEU A 155 14.30 4.15 0.65
C LEU A 155 14.12 2.82 -0.08
N VAL A 156 13.16 2.72 -1.01
CA VAL A 156 12.84 1.43 -1.64
C VAL A 156 13.94 0.98 -2.58
N ALA A 157 14.43 1.87 -3.45
CA ALA A 157 15.44 1.48 -4.45
C ALA A 157 16.73 0.95 -3.80
N PRO A 158 17.34 1.61 -2.80
CA PRO A 158 18.54 1.09 -2.16
C PRO A 158 18.32 -0.26 -1.46
N ILE A 159 17.19 -0.45 -0.78
CA ILE A 159 16.88 -1.73 -0.12
C ILE A 159 16.71 -2.84 -1.16
N ALA A 160 16.01 -2.56 -2.26
CA ALA A 160 15.83 -3.51 -3.35
C ALA A 160 17.18 -3.88 -4.00
N ASP A 161 18.05 -2.91 -4.21
CA ASP A 161 19.37 -3.13 -4.81
C ASP A 161 20.29 -3.94 -3.89
N ILE A 162 20.25 -3.67 -2.57
CA ILE A 162 20.92 -4.52 -1.57
C ILE A 162 20.39 -5.96 -1.66
N GLY A 163 19.07 -6.14 -1.70
CA GLY A 163 18.46 -7.47 -1.80
C GLY A 163 18.89 -8.23 -3.05
N LYS A 164 18.96 -7.55 -4.20
CA LYS A 164 19.44 -8.13 -5.46
C LYS A 164 20.94 -8.44 -5.43
N SER A 165 21.76 -7.62 -4.78
CA SER A 165 23.20 -7.85 -4.68
C SER A 165 23.57 -9.07 -3.81
N LEU A 166 22.67 -9.46 -2.90
CA LEU A 166 22.82 -10.60 -1.99
C LEU A 166 22.19 -11.89 -2.54
N GLY A 167 21.48 -11.80 -3.66
CA GLY A 167 20.69 -12.85 -4.29
C GLY A 167 21.42 -13.51 -5.45
#